data_AF-A0A9W4NPF8-F1
#
_entry.id   AF-A0A9W4NPF8-F1
#
_cell.length_a   1.000
_cell.length_b   1.000
_cell.length_c   1.000
_cell.angle_alpha   90.00
_cell.angle_beta   90.00
_cell.angle_gamma   90.00
#
_symmetry.space_group_name_H-M   'P 1'
#
loop_
_entity.id
_entity.type
_entity.pdbx_description
1 polymer ?
#
loop_
_entity_poly.entity_id
_entity_poly.type
_entity_poly.pdbx_seq_one_letter_code
_entity_poly.pdbx_strand_id
1 'polypeptide(L)'
;MFNLPLWRPSLPTANSQQPTTSKYLTSIVSTAAMASEALPQPELTAPSVKPQEVSFTLPKAFHTTAHVHLNFLGHCAMVFLATSSPAESGGSIKPMGSFVYAMPDRTSPKSTIATTLYTSAPSIEYTSRIAKILARRFSIPVYVGCSIDPHGLGLEVEEEMEGLTKIINVIMEKWEEHKKETPVQ
;
A
#
# COMPACT_ATOMS: atom_id res chain seq x y z
N MET A 1 14.04 -55.97 -7.94
CA MET A 1 15.50 -56.12 -7.77
C MET A 1 16.18 -55.57 -9.01
N PHE A 2 16.68 -54.33 -8.96
CA PHE A 2 17.65 -53.81 -9.92
C PHE A 2 18.76 -53.16 -9.08
N ASN A 3 19.97 -53.67 -9.29
CA ASN A 3 21.20 -53.36 -8.58
C ASN A 3 22.21 -52.91 -9.65
N LEU A 4 22.98 -51.85 -9.38
CA LEU A 4 24.26 -51.41 -9.99
C LEU A 4 24.44 -49.88 -9.77
N PRO A 5 25.67 -49.32 -9.74
CA PRO A 5 26.58 -49.38 -8.60
C PRO A 5 27.11 -47.99 -8.15
N LEU A 6 27.63 -47.95 -6.93
CA LEU A 6 28.44 -46.86 -6.36
C LEU A 6 29.70 -46.59 -7.21
N TRP A 7 29.96 -45.33 -7.55
CA TRP A 7 31.29 -44.85 -7.93
C TRP A 7 31.68 -43.67 -7.03
N ARG A 8 32.74 -43.86 -6.23
CA ARG A 8 33.50 -42.81 -5.54
C ARG A 8 34.87 -42.68 -6.23
N PRO A 9 35.44 -41.47 -6.26
CA PRO A 9 36.87 -41.34 -6.00
C PRO A 9 37.20 -40.24 -4.97
N SER A 10 38.43 -40.31 -4.47
CA SER A 10 38.97 -39.85 -3.19
C SER A 10 39.76 -38.52 -3.23
N LEU A 11 39.87 -37.88 -2.04
CA LEU A 11 40.74 -36.75 -1.62
C LEU A 11 42.25 -36.92 -1.99
N PRO A 12 43.15 -35.87 -2.00
CA PRO A 12 43.45 -35.06 -0.79
C PRO A 12 44.14 -33.65 -0.91
N THR A 13 44.25 -33.00 0.26
CA THR A 13 45.28 -32.05 0.78
C THR A 13 45.26 -30.53 0.50
N ALA A 14 45.31 -29.81 1.64
CA ALA A 14 45.61 -28.41 2.00
C ALA A 14 46.38 -27.48 1.04
N ASN A 15 46.02 -26.20 1.05
CA ASN A 15 47.00 -25.11 1.19
C ASN A 15 46.40 -23.83 1.81
N SER A 16 47.23 -23.16 2.60
CA SER A 16 47.04 -21.93 3.38
C SER A 16 47.11 -20.65 2.53
N GLN A 17 46.45 -19.58 2.99
CA GLN A 17 46.96 -18.21 3.26
C GLN A 17 45.82 -17.16 3.16
N GLN A 18 45.62 -16.38 4.23
CA GLN A 18 44.94 -15.07 4.22
C GLN A 18 45.95 -13.93 3.84
N PRO A 19 45.69 -12.64 4.15
CA PRO A 19 45.25 -11.59 3.21
C PRO A 19 46.30 -10.48 3.04
N THR A 20 46.23 -9.62 2.02
CA THR A 20 46.97 -8.35 2.06
C THR A 20 46.21 -7.19 1.39
N THR A 21 46.15 -6.11 2.16
CA THR A 21 45.79 -4.74 1.81
C THR A 21 46.84 -4.10 0.92
N SER A 22 46.46 -3.16 0.05
CA SER A 22 47.40 -2.18 -0.48
C SER A 22 46.75 -0.83 -0.71
N LYS A 23 47.24 0.14 0.06
CA LYS A 23 46.97 1.57 0.02
C LYS A 23 47.93 2.23 -0.96
N TYR A 24 47.45 3.10 -1.85
CA TYR A 24 48.19 4.20 -2.48
C TYR A 24 47.17 5.35 -2.68
N LEU A 25 47.18 6.44 -1.89
CA LEU A 25 47.95 7.69 -2.08
C LEU A 25 47.85 8.24 -3.51
N THR A 26 47.67 9.53 -3.84
CA THR A 26 47.22 10.79 -3.22
C THR A 26 47.23 11.80 -4.40
N SER A 27 46.26 12.71 -4.43
CA SER A 27 46.28 14.08 -5.02
C SER A 27 46.86 14.32 -6.43
N ILE A 28 46.00 14.83 -7.32
CA ILE A 28 46.32 15.99 -8.16
C ILE A 28 45.12 16.93 -8.23
N VAL A 29 45.31 18.17 -7.78
CA VAL A 29 44.43 19.30 -8.11
C VAL A 29 45.07 20.01 -9.29
N SER A 30 44.33 20.23 -10.38
CA SER A 30 44.64 21.27 -11.34
C SER A 30 43.37 21.72 -12.07
N THR A 31 43.09 23.01 -11.94
CA THR A 31 41.94 23.74 -12.47
C THR A 31 42.07 23.94 -13.98
N ALA A 32 41.01 23.64 -14.73
CA ALA A 32 40.71 24.30 -15.99
C ALA A 32 39.19 24.28 -16.22
N ALA A 33 38.59 25.45 -16.19
CA ALA A 33 37.19 25.68 -16.50
C ALA A 33 36.93 25.51 -18.01
N MET A 34 35.91 24.74 -18.37
CA MET A 34 35.04 24.99 -19.53
C MET A 34 33.66 24.41 -19.24
N ALA A 35 32.64 25.15 -19.69
CA ALA A 35 31.23 25.01 -19.35
C ALA A 35 30.70 23.58 -19.53
N SER A 36 30.26 22.97 -18.43
CA SER A 36 29.38 21.80 -18.46
C SER A 36 27.96 22.31 -18.35
N GLU A 37 27.19 22.23 -19.43
CA GLU A 37 25.72 22.30 -19.35
C GLU A 37 25.25 21.18 -18.41
N ALA A 38 25.01 21.56 -17.15
CA ALA A 38 24.46 20.66 -16.15
C ALA A 38 22.99 20.42 -16.53
N LEU A 39 22.68 19.18 -16.91
CA LEU A 39 21.30 18.70 -17.03
C LEU A 39 20.56 19.06 -15.73
N PRO A 40 19.35 19.65 -15.80
CA PRO A 40 18.60 19.99 -14.61
C PRO A 40 18.32 18.69 -13.85
N GLN A 41 18.91 18.56 -12.67
CA GLN A 41 18.57 17.47 -11.77
C GLN A 41 17.09 17.64 -11.39
N PRO A 42 16.27 16.57 -11.44
CA PRO A 42 14.89 16.66 -11.00
C PRO A 42 14.92 17.00 -9.51
N GLU A 43 14.57 18.25 -9.19
CA GLU A 43 14.32 18.67 -7.83
C GLU A 43 13.21 17.74 -7.30
N LEU A 44 13.57 16.89 -6.34
CA LEU A 44 12.63 15.97 -5.72
C LEU A 44 11.76 16.81 -4.77
N THR A 45 10.82 17.57 -5.34
CA THR A 45 9.85 18.33 -4.57
C THR A 45 9.06 17.31 -3.74
N ALA A 46 9.19 17.40 -2.41
CA ALA A 46 8.42 16.53 -1.53
C ALA A 46 6.93 16.75 -1.84
N PRO A 47 6.13 15.67 -1.97
CA PRO A 47 4.71 15.82 -2.25
C PRO A 47 4.08 16.68 -1.14
N SER A 48 3.48 17.81 -1.53
CA SER A 48 2.84 18.74 -0.59
C SER A 48 1.62 18.14 0.12
N VAL A 49 1.20 16.93 -0.25
CA VAL A 49 0.05 16.24 0.32
C VAL A 49 0.52 15.35 1.46
N LYS A 50 0.08 15.66 2.69
CA LYS A 50 0.38 14.88 3.89
C LYS A 50 -0.62 13.72 4.00
N PRO A 51 -0.18 12.45 3.85
CA PRO A 51 -1.07 11.31 4.05
C PRO A 51 -1.53 11.24 5.51
N GLN A 52 -2.79 10.87 5.72
CA GLN A 52 -3.37 10.66 7.03
C GLN A 52 -3.50 9.16 7.30
N GLU A 53 -2.87 8.70 8.36
CA GLU A 53 -2.96 7.30 8.81
C GLU A 53 -3.88 7.19 10.03
N VAL A 54 -4.85 6.29 9.95
CA VAL A 54 -5.81 6.01 11.02
C VAL A 54 -5.82 4.53 11.30
N SER A 55 -5.59 4.15 12.55
CA SER A 55 -5.68 2.76 13.00
C SER A 55 -6.73 2.62 14.09
N PHE A 56 -7.60 1.63 13.97
CA PHE A 56 -8.60 1.32 15.02
C PHE A 56 -8.89 -0.17 15.07
N THR A 57 -9.39 -0.65 16.21
CA THR A 57 -9.83 -2.03 16.39
C THR A 57 -11.19 -2.26 15.74
N LEU A 58 -11.32 -3.37 15.01
CA LEU A 58 -12.60 -3.80 14.46
C LEU A 58 -13.53 -4.21 15.61
N PRO A 59 -14.83 -3.88 15.54
CA PRO A 59 -15.73 -3.94 16.69
C PRO A 59 -16.00 -5.35 17.24
N LYS A 60 -15.95 -6.39 16.39
CA LYS A 60 -16.14 -7.80 16.80
C LYS A 60 -14.90 -8.68 16.65
N ALA A 61 -13.92 -8.26 15.86
CA ALA A 61 -12.61 -8.89 15.79
C ALA A 61 -11.65 -8.21 16.78
N PHE A 62 -11.79 -8.49 18.08
CA PHE A 62 -11.05 -7.84 19.17
C PHE A 62 -9.52 -7.90 19.06
N HIS A 63 -8.99 -8.79 18.22
CA HIS A 63 -7.56 -8.93 17.95
C HIS A 63 -7.13 -8.40 16.58
N THR A 64 -8.04 -7.88 15.75
CA THR A 64 -7.69 -7.37 14.41
C THR A 64 -7.74 -5.85 14.38
N THR A 65 -6.62 -5.23 14.01
CA THR A 65 -6.53 -3.78 13.81
C THR A 65 -6.71 -3.45 12.33
N ALA A 66 -7.63 -2.54 12.04
CA ALA A 66 -7.76 -1.94 10.72
C ALA A 66 -6.84 -0.72 10.61
N HIS A 67 -6.05 -0.68 9.56
CA HIS A 67 -5.17 0.42 9.19
C HIS A 67 -5.74 1.07 7.93
N VAL A 68 -5.99 2.36 8.00
CA VAL A 68 -6.54 3.17 6.91
C VAL A 68 -5.53 4.26 6.57
N HIS A 69 -5.05 4.27 5.34
CA HIS A 69 -4.22 5.34 4.80
C HIS A 69 -5.08 6.19 3.87
N LEU A 70 -5.28 7.45 4.24
CA LEU A 70 -6.09 8.42 3.54
C LEU A 70 -5.20 9.46 2.90
N ASN A 71 -5.45 9.75 1.62
CA ASN A 71 -4.73 10.76 0.88
C ASN A 71 -5.75 11.56 0.06
N PHE A 72 -5.97 12.82 0.44
CA PHE A 72 -6.88 13.72 -0.25
C PHE A 72 -6.09 14.59 -1.22
N LEU A 73 -6.35 14.39 -2.51
CA LEU A 73 -5.83 15.22 -3.59
C LEU A 73 -6.96 16.17 -4.02
N GLY A 74 -6.66 17.41 -4.41
CA GLY A 74 -7.68 18.47 -4.57
C GLY A 74 -8.95 18.12 -5.36
N HIS A 75 -8.89 17.14 -6.27
CA HIS A 75 -10.05 16.64 -7.04
C HIS A 75 -10.34 15.14 -6.90
N CYS A 76 -9.61 14.39 -6.06
CA CYS A 76 -9.87 12.98 -5.84
C CYS A 76 -9.37 12.51 -4.47
N ALA A 77 -10.00 11.49 -3.91
CA ALA A 77 -9.54 10.87 -2.67
C ALA A 77 -8.93 9.50 -2.95
N MET A 78 -7.89 9.13 -2.22
CA MET A 78 -7.29 7.81 -2.26
C MET A 78 -7.30 7.20 -0.85
N VAL A 79 -7.76 5.96 -0.76
CA VAL A 79 -7.95 5.23 0.49
C VAL A 79 -7.29 3.86 0.36
N PHE A 80 -6.38 3.51 1.26
CA PHE A 80 -5.87 2.15 1.39
C PHE A 80 -6.30 1.55 2.72
N LEU A 81 -6.81 0.33 2.66
CA LEU A 81 -7.33 -0.42 3.80
C LEU A 81 -6.52 -1.70 3.95
N ALA A 82 -5.95 -1.88 5.14
CA ALA A 82 -5.26 -3.09 5.51
C ALA A 82 -5.71 -3.55 6.89
N THR A 83 -5.61 -4.84 7.17
CA THR A 83 -5.79 -5.39 8.51
C THR A 83 -4.52 -6.04 8.98
N SER A 84 -4.25 -5.94 10.27
CA SER A 84 -3.20 -6.70 10.94
C SER A 84 -3.83 -7.52 12.05
N SER A 85 -3.45 -8.79 12.13
CA SER A 85 -3.86 -9.71 13.19
C SER A 85 -2.60 -10.25 13.87
N PRO A 86 -2.58 -10.44 15.20
CA PRO A 86 -1.43 -10.98 15.93
C PRO A 86 -1.09 -12.43 15.53
N ALA A 87 -1.99 -13.12 14.83
CA ALA A 87 -1.71 -14.42 14.23
C ALA A 87 -0.76 -14.34 13.02
N GLU A 88 -0.61 -13.15 12.41
CA GLU A 88 0.30 -12.94 11.29
C GLU A 88 1.70 -12.67 11.82
N SER A 89 2.63 -13.57 11.50
CA SER A 89 4.03 -13.45 11.89
C SER A 89 4.62 -12.16 11.31
N GLY A 90 5.36 -11.40 12.13
CA GLY A 90 5.87 -10.04 11.85
C GLY A 90 6.85 -9.86 10.69
N GLY A 91 6.86 -10.76 9.71
CA GLY A 91 7.59 -10.67 8.45
C GLY A 91 6.74 -10.93 7.19
N SER A 92 5.43 -11.18 7.32
CA SER A 92 4.53 -11.33 6.17
C SER A 92 4.13 -9.97 5.62
N ILE A 93 4.63 -9.61 4.43
CA ILE A 93 4.19 -8.42 3.72
C ILE A 93 2.81 -8.71 3.14
N LYS A 94 1.76 -8.03 3.64
CA LYS A 94 0.43 -8.19 3.07
C LYS A 94 0.39 -7.64 1.64
N PRO A 95 -0.13 -8.41 0.68
CA PRO A 95 -0.37 -7.89 -0.66
C PRO A 95 -1.39 -6.75 -0.60
N MET A 96 -1.31 -5.79 -1.52
CA MET A 96 -2.23 -4.65 -1.60
C MET A 96 -3.71 -5.05 -1.77
N GLY A 97 -3.97 -6.28 -2.23
CA GLY A 97 -5.31 -6.80 -2.47
C GLY A 97 -5.95 -6.22 -3.73
N SER A 98 -7.21 -5.83 -3.65
CA SER A 98 -7.95 -5.26 -4.79
C SER A 98 -7.82 -3.74 -4.80
N PHE A 99 -7.89 -3.15 -5.99
CA PHE A 99 -7.88 -1.70 -6.18
C PHE A 99 -8.99 -1.30 -7.13
N VAL A 100 -9.87 -0.40 -6.69
CA VAL A 100 -11.07 0.01 -7.41
C VAL A 100 -11.11 1.53 -7.47
N TYR A 101 -11.36 2.04 -8.68
CA TYR A 101 -11.73 3.42 -8.91
C TYR A 101 -13.25 3.55 -8.92
N ALA A 102 -13.80 4.57 -8.26
CA ALA A 102 -15.21 4.89 -8.31
C ALA A 102 -15.44 6.39 -8.50
N MET A 103 -16.44 6.74 -9.32
CA MET A 103 -16.80 8.12 -9.61
C MET A 103 -18.32 8.30 -9.50
N PRO A 104 -18.81 9.35 -8.83
CA PRO A 104 -20.23 9.68 -8.85
C PRO A 104 -20.65 10.06 -10.27
N ASP A 105 -21.82 9.59 -10.69
CA ASP A 105 -22.39 9.99 -11.97
C ASP A 105 -22.94 11.42 -11.86
N ARG A 106 -22.61 12.25 -12.86
CA ARG A 106 -23.07 13.65 -12.95
C ARG A 106 -24.55 13.75 -13.33
N THR A 107 -25.09 12.74 -14.01
CA THR A 107 -26.48 12.74 -14.48
C THR A 107 -27.44 12.16 -13.44
N SER A 108 -26.95 11.25 -12.59
CA SER A 108 -27.75 10.62 -11.54
C SER A 108 -26.96 10.52 -10.22
N PRO A 109 -27.27 11.35 -9.20
CA PRO A 109 -26.47 11.43 -7.97
C PRO A 109 -26.54 10.16 -7.11
N LYS A 110 -27.48 9.25 -7.40
CA LYS A 110 -27.60 7.94 -6.74
C LYS A 110 -26.79 6.85 -7.44
N SER A 111 -26.32 7.10 -8.66
CA SER A 111 -25.51 6.15 -9.42
C SER A 111 -24.02 6.45 -9.26
N THR A 112 -23.21 5.42 -9.47
CA THR A 112 -21.77 5.50 -9.30
C THR A 112 -21.14 4.53 -10.27
N ILE A 113 -20.18 5.02 -11.02
CA ILE A 113 -19.44 4.23 -11.99
C ILE A 113 -18.21 3.71 -11.25
N ALA A 114 -18.05 2.40 -11.18
CA ALA A 114 -16.89 1.77 -10.54
C ALA A 114 -16.12 0.94 -11.57
N THR A 115 -14.80 1.02 -11.53
CA THR A 115 -13.88 0.30 -12.40
C THR A 115 -12.82 -0.35 -11.54
N THR A 116 -12.73 -1.68 -11.60
CA THR A 116 -11.68 -2.43 -10.91
C THR A 116 -10.38 -2.33 -11.69
N LEU A 117 -9.34 -1.80 -11.05
CA LEU A 117 -8.00 -1.65 -11.60
C LEU A 117 -7.12 -2.86 -11.30
N TYR A 118 -7.20 -3.36 -10.06
CA TYR A 118 -6.56 -4.60 -9.64
C TYR A 118 -7.59 -5.53 -9.02
N THR A 119 -7.62 -6.78 -9.51
CA THR A 119 -8.54 -7.81 -9.06
C THR A 119 -7.83 -8.77 -8.11
N SER A 120 -8.33 -8.90 -6.90
CA SER A 120 -7.96 -9.98 -5.98
C SER A 120 -9.24 -10.62 -5.44
N ALA A 121 -9.44 -11.91 -5.77
CA ALA A 121 -10.64 -12.66 -5.42
C ALA A 121 -11.13 -12.49 -3.96
N PRO A 122 -10.27 -12.53 -2.93
CA PRO A 122 -10.71 -12.40 -1.53
C PRO A 122 -11.23 -11.01 -1.14
N SER A 123 -10.87 -9.94 -1.85
CA SER A 123 -11.10 -8.55 -1.40
C SER A 123 -11.95 -7.72 -2.36
N ILE A 124 -12.25 -8.22 -3.56
CA ILE A 124 -12.83 -7.40 -4.64
C ILE A 124 -14.26 -6.91 -4.35
N GLU A 125 -15.12 -7.80 -3.85
CA GLU A 125 -16.49 -7.49 -3.46
C GLU A 125 -16.50 -6.38 -2.40
N TYR A 126 -15.68 -6.54 -1.37
CA TYR A 126 -15.57 -5.62 -0.26
C TYR A 126 -15.05 -4.23 -0.71
N THR A 127 -13.99 -4.22 -1.51
CA THR A 127 -13.39 -2.99 -2.06
C THR A 127 -14.39 -2.22 -2.93
N SER A 128 -15.14 -2.93 -3.78
CA SER A 128 -16.13 -2.33 -4.68
C SER A 128 -17.27 -1.67 -3.91
N ARG A 129 -17.74 -2.30 -2.83
CA ARG A 129 -18.76 -1.74 -1.93
C ARG A 129 -18.28 -0.43 -1.30
N ILE A 130 -17.07 -0.42 -0.73
CA ILE A 130 -16.48 0.77 -0.11
C ILE A 130 -16.32 1.90 -1.13
N ALA A 131 -15.73 1.60 -2.29
CA ALA A 131 -15.48 2.60 -3.34
C ALA A 131 -16.77 3.26 -3.80
N LYS A 132 -17.82 2.48 -4.06
CA LYS A 132 -19.14 3.00 -4.47
C LYS A 132 -19.77 3.87 -3.39
N ILE A 133 -19.70 3.47 -2.13
CA ILE A 133 -20.28 4.27 -1.03
C ILE A 133 -19.52 5.58 -0.85
N LEU A 134 -18.19 5.54 -0.82
CA LEU A 134 -17.36 6.73 -0.64
C LEU A 134 -17.52 7.72 -1.81
N ALA A 135 -17.54 7.25 -3.06
CA ALA A 135 -17.73 8.12 -4.21
C ALA A 135 -19.10 8.83 -4.19
N ARG A 136 -20.17 8.17 -3.71
CA ARG A 136 -21.48 8.82 -3.51
C ARG A 136 -21.45 9.86 -2.40
N ARG A 137 -20.73 9.60 -1.30
CA ARG A 137 -20.70 10.48 -0.14
C ARG A 137 -19.79 11.68 -0.34
N PHE A 138 -18.62 11.48 -0.94
CA PHE A 138 -17.65 12.54 -1.19
C PHE A 138 -18.04 13.44 -2.37
N SER A 139 -18.87 12.94 -3.29
CA SER A 139 -19.21 13.64 -4.55
C SER A 139 -17.99 13.99 -5.41
N ILE A 140 -16.88 13.28 -5.22
CA ILE A 140 -15.65 13.33 -6.01
C ILE A 140 -15.21 11.90 -6.36
N PRO A 141 -14.35 11.72 -7.38
CA PRO A 141 -13.73 10.43 -7.65
C PRO A 141 -12.90 9.90 -6.47
N VAL A 142 -12.98 8.59 -6.24
CA VAL A 142 -12.29 7.90 -5.14
C VAL A 142 -11.56 6.67 -5.66
N TYR A 143 -10.31 6.50 -5.23
CA TYR A 143 -9.53 5.29 -5.39
C TYR A 143 -9.50 4.54 -4.07
N VAL A 144 -9.86 3.26 -4.09
CA VAL A 144 -9.86 2.43 -2.88
C VAL A 144 -9.03 1.18 -3.14
N GLY A 145 -7.99 1.00 -2.34
CA GLY A 145 -7.24 -0.25 -2.22
C GLY A 145 -7.61 -0.96 -0.93
N CYS A 146 -7.79 -2.27 -0.99
CA CYS A 146 -8.11 -3.05 0.19
C CYS A 146 -7.45 -4.43 0.15
N SER A 147 -6.70 -4.75 1.19
CA SER A 147 -6.12 -6.07 1.42
C SER A 147 -6.95 -6.93 2.39
N ILE A 148 -8.14 -6.47 2.77
CA ILE A 148 -9.01 -7.17 3.73
C ILE A 148 -9.73 -8.29 3.01
N ASP A 149 -9.60 -9.50 3.55
CA ASP A 149 -10.36 -10.67 3.17
C ASP A 149 -11.41 -10.98 4.25
N PRO A 150 -12.69 -10.64 4.04
CA PRO A 150 -13.74 -10.92 5.03
C PRO A 150 -13.90 -12.43 5.28
N HIS A 151 -13.76 -13.24 4.22
CA HIS A 151 -13.90 -14.69 4.28
C HIS A 151 -12.70 -15.33 4.98
N GLY A 152 -11.49 -14.88 4.66
CA GLY A 152 -10.25 -15.34 5.28
C GLY A 152 -10.14 -14.99 6.77
N LEU A 153 -10.82 -13.92 7.21
CA LEU A 153 -10.94 -13.56 8.62
C LEU A 153 -12.04 -14.34 9.36
N GLY A 154 -12.82 -15.19 8.65
CA GLY A 154 -13.92 -15.95 9.24
C GLY A 154 -15.05 -15.07 9.76
N LEU A 155 -15.22 -13.87 9.20
CA LEU A 155 -16.25 -12.92 9.64
C LEU A 155 -17.62 -13.35 9.12
N GLU A 156 -18.62 -13.28 9.99
CA GLU A 156 -20.02 -13.37 9.57
C GLU A 156 -20.44 -12.11 8.80
N VAL A 157 -21.45 -12.24 7.94
CA VAL A 157 -21.93 -11.12 7.09
C VAL A 157 -22.31 -9.89 7.93
N GLU A 158 -22.89 -10.12 9.11
CA GLU A 158 -23.26 -9.05 10.04
C GLU A 158 -22.02 -8.29 10.55
N GLU A 159 -20.92 -9.00 10.80
CA GLU A 159 -19.67 -8.43 11.28
C GLU A 159 -18.96 -7.65 10.17
N GLU A 160 -19.01 -8.17 8.93
CA GLU A 160 -18.54 -7.46 7.74
C GLU A 160 -19.26 -6.10 7.60
N MET A 161 -20.59 -6.09 7.71
CA MET A 161 -21.42 -4.91 7.54
C MET A 161 -21.17 -3.87 8.65
N GLU A 162 -21.00 -4.33 9.89
CA GLU A 162 -20.65 -3.47 11.02
C GLU A 162 -19.25 -2.85 10.85
N GLY A 163 -18.26 -3.67 10.45
CA GLY A 163 -16.90 -3.22 10.16
C GLY A 163 -16.86 -2.22 9.01
N LEU A 164 -17.58 -2.51 7.92
CA LEU A 164 -17.75 -1.64 6.76
C LEU A 164 -18.31 -0.27 7.17
N THR A 165 -19.39 -0.27 7.97
CA THR A 165 -20.04 0.95 8.42
C THR A 165 -19.10 1.78 9.30
N LYS A 166 -18.37 1.14 10.22
CA LYS A 166 -17.38 1.82 11.07
C LYS A 166 -16.26 2.45 10.25
N ILE A 167 -15.71 1.72 9.28
CA ILE A 167 -14.67 2.21 8.36
C ILE A 167 -15.17 3.45 7.62
N ILE A 168 -16.36 3.38 7.01
CA ILE A 168 -16.93 4.49 6.26
C ILE A 168 -17.14 5.72 7.16
N ASN A 169 -17.66 5.52 8.38
CA ASN A 169 -17.91 6.62 9.31
C ASN A 169 -16.60 7.33 9.72
N VAL A 170 -15.54 6.58 10.02
CA VAL A 170 -14.22 7.13 10.36
C VAL A 170 -13.64 7.92 9.18
N ILE A 171 -13.75 7.37 7.97
CA ILE A 171 -13.27 8.05 6.75
C ILE A 171 -14.05 9.33 6.48
N MET A 172 -15.37 9.30 6.67
CA MET A 172 -16.24 10.47 6.50
C MET A 172 -15.93 11.57 7.52
N GLU A 173 -15.65 11.22 8.77
CA GLU A 173 -15.21 12.18 9.79
C GLU A 173 -13.92 12.89 9.35
N LYS A 174 -12.93 12.12 8.89
CA LYS A 174 -11.66 12.68 8.37
C LYS A 174 -11.83 13.54 7.13
N TRP A 175 -12.76 13.18 6.26
CA TRP A 175 -13.08 13.99 5.09
C TRP A 175 -13.70 15.35 5.47
N GLU A 176 -14.61 15.37 6.45
CA GLU A 176 -15.22 16.63 6.91
C GLU A 176 -14.23 17.50 7.71
N GLU A 177 -13.27 16.90 8.42
CA GLU A 177 -12.11 17.63 8.99
C GLU A 177 -11.29 18.29 7.88
N HIS A 178 -10.89 17.52 6.85
CA HIS A 178 -10.06 18.01 5.75
C HIS A 178 -10.73 19.15 4.94
N LYS A 179 -12.04 19.09 4.73
CA LYS A 179 -12.81 20.16 4.07
C LYS A 179 -12.83 21.46 4.86
N LYS A 180 -12.72 21.41 6.19
CA LYS A 180 -12.64 22.62 7.03
C LYS A 180 -11.25 23.26 6.97
N GLU A 181 -10.21 22.45 6.86
CA GLU A 181 -8.82 22.90 6.78
C GLU A 181 -8.47 23.52 5.43
N THR A 182 -9.14 23.09 4.36
CA THR A 182 -8.96 23.63 3.00
C THR A 182 -10.17 24.48 2.62
N PRO A 183 -10.28 25.74 3.10
CA PRO A 183 -11.34 26.63 2.63
C PRO A 183 -11.15 26.84 1.13
N VAL A 184 -12.18 26.49 0.36
CA VAL A 184 -12.27 26.79 -1.07
C VAL A 184 -12.19 28.31 -1.22
N GLN A 185 -11.04 28.80 -1.67
CA GLN A 185 -10.82 30.19 -2.06
C GLN A 185 -11.36 30.41 -3.47
#